data_AF-C0B7P4-F1
#
_entry.id   AF-C0B7P4-F1
#
_cell.length_a   1.000
_cell.length_b   1.000
_cell.length_c   1.000
_cell.angle_alpha   90.00
_cell.angle_beta   90.00
_cell.angle_gamma   90.00
#
_symmetry.space_group_name_H-M   'P 1'
#
loop_
_entity.id
_entity.type
_entity.pdbx_description
1 polymer ?
#
loop_
_entity_poly.entity_id
_entity_poly.type
_entity_poly.pdbx_seq_one_letter_code
_entity_poly.pdbx_strand_id
1 'polypeptide(L)' 'MVKELRRTLNAYGIERVLHRVNQESRIRTEHVECDLYDYLEDEEKHKKLFKGVYMTNYSWAENTLGTLLNQKE' A
#
# COMPACT_ATOMS: atom_id res chain seq x y z
N MET A 1 -7.76 13.95 8.86
CA MET A 1 -7.01 13.13 7.87
C MET A 1 -7.91 12.17 7.09
N VAL A 2 -8.58 11.19 7.70
CA VAL A 2 -9.46 10.23 6.97
C VAL A 2 -10.62 10.89 6.21
N LYS A 3 -11.15 12.02 6.72
CA LYS A 3 -12.27 12.74 6.10
C LYS A 3 -11.96 13.22 4.68
N GLU A 4 -10.75 13.72 4.43
CA GLU A 4 -10.35 14.22 3.11
C GLU A 4 -10.15 13.07 2.13
N LEU A 5 -9.47 11.99 2.55
CA LEU A 5 -9.35 10.78 1.72
C LEU A 5 -10.73 10.23 1.32
N ARG A 6 -11.68 10.15 2.27
CA ARG A 6 -13.04 9.69 1.98
C ARG A 6 -13.78 10.61 0.99
N ARG A 7 -13.62 11.92 1.12
CA ARG A 7 -14.20 12.91 0.19
C ARG A 7 -13.64 12.71 -1.22
N THR A 8 -12.32 12.59 -1.35
CA THR A 8 -11.67 12.33 -2.63
C THR A 8 -12.19 11.04 -3.24
N LEU A 9 -12.13 9.92 -2.52
CA LEU A 9 -12.58 8.63 -3.06
C LEU A 9 -14.07 8.65 -3.48
N ASN A 10 -14.93 9.32 -2.71
CA ASN A 10 -16.34 9.49 -3.07
C ASN A 10 -16.53 10.35 -4.33
N ALA A 11 -15.75 11.43 -4.50
CA ALA A 11 -15.81 12.26 -5.70
C ALA A 11 -15.44 11.49 -6.98
N TYR A 12 -14.61 10.44 -6.85
CA TYR A 12 -14.25 9.53 -7.95
C TYR A 12 -15.13 8.27 -8.01
N GLY A 13 -16.13 8.11 -7.15
CA GLY A 13 -17.02 6.93 -7.12
C GLY A 13 -16.34 5.62 -6.71
N ILE A 14 -15.23 5.71 -5.97
CA ILE A 14 -14.42 4.57 -5.51
C ILE A 14 -14.35 4.48 -3.99
N GLU A 15 -15.33 5.06 -3.28
CA GLU A 15 -15.40 5.03 -1.81
C GLU A 15 -15.44 3.62 -1.21
N ARG A 16 -15.88 2.63 -1.99
CA ARG A 16 -15.87 1.21 -1.62
C ARG A 16 -14.48 0.70 -1.21
N VAL A 17 -13.40 1.34 -1.66
CA VAL A 17 -12.02 1.01 -1.24
C VAL A 17 -11.83 1.16 0.28
N LEU A 18 -12.60 2.00 0.96
CA LEU A 18 -12.54 2.15 2.42
C LEU A 18 -13.69 1.42 3.12
N HIS A 19 -13.36 0.59 4.09
CA HIS A 19 -14.31 0.00 5.02
C HIS A 19 -14.16 0.63 6.41
N ARG A 20 -15.26 1.13 6.98
CA ARG A 20 -15.28 1.73 8.32
C ARG A 20 -16.12 0.87 9.26
N VAL A 21 -15.52 0.49 10.38
CA VAL A 21 -16.21 -0.21 11.48
C VAL A 21 -15.91 0.57 12.76
N ASN A 22 -16.95 1.12 13.39
CA ASN A 22 -16.84 1.97 14.57
C ASN A 22 -15.88 3.17 14.34
N GLN A 23 -14.80 3.24 15.13
CA GLN A 23 -13.79 4.30 15.06
C GLN A 23 -12.64 3.95 14.11
N GLU A 24 -12.54 2.70 13.67
CA GLU A 24 -11.47 2.20 12.81
C GLU A 24 -11.79 2.35 11.33
N SER A 25 -10.77 2.42 10.50
CA SER A 25 -10.91 2.42 9.04
C SER A 25 -9.85 1.53 8.43
N ARG A 26 -10.24 0.75 7.43
CA ARG A 26 -9.41 -0.24 6.76
C ARG A 26 -9.57 -0.09 5.25
N ILE A 27 -8.54 -0.46 4.50
CA ILE A 27 -8.62 -0.56 3.04
C ILE A 27 -9.15 -1.95 2.69
N ARG A 28 -10.11 -2.01 1.77
CA ARG A 28 -10.55 -3.25 1.11
C ARG A 28 -9.53 -3.59 0.03
N THR A 29 -8.60 -4.48 0.35
CA THR A 29 -7.50 -4.84 -0.56
C THR A 29 -8.01 -5.49 -1.84
N GLU A 30 -9.21 -6.11 -1.82
CA GLU A 30 -9.90 -6.65 -2.99
C GLU A 30 -10.34 -5.59 -4.03
N HIS A 31 -10.18 -4.30 -3.71
CA HIS A 31 -10.52 -3.18 -4.59
C HIS A 31 -9.31 -2.32 -4.95
N VAL A 32 -8.09 -2.78 -4.64
CA VAL A 32 -6.85 -2.03 -4.85
C VAL A 32 -5.81 -2.92 -5.50
N GLU A 33 -5.30 -2.49 -6.66
CA GLU A 33 -4.06 -3.04 -7.22
C GLU A 33 -2.87 -2.41 -6.48
N CYS A 34 -1.96 -3.24 -5.98
CA CYS A 34 -0.83 -2.79 -5.18
C CYS A 34 0.46 -3.45 -5.66
N ASP A 35 1.37 -2.64 -6.18
CA ASP A 35 2.66 -3.06 -6.70
C ASP A 35 3.53 -3.80 -5.67
N LEU A 36 3.46 -3.41 -4.40
CA LEU A 36 4.11 -4.13 -3.31
C LEU A 36 3.51 -5.52 -3.10
N TYR A 37 2.19 -5.68 -3.18
CA TYR A 37 1.56 -7.00 -3.01
C TYR A 37 1.93 -7.93 -4.15
N ASP A 38 1.91 -7.41 -5.39
CA ASP A 38 2.36 -8.16 -6.57
C ASP A 38 3.83 -8.60 -6.42
N TYR A 39 4.69 -7.69 -5.95
CA TYR A 39 6.09 -7.99 -5.65
C TYR A 39 6.26 -9.08 -4.58
N LEU A 40 5.47 -9.03 -3.51
CA LEU A 40 5.53 -10.01 -2.43
C LEU A 40 4.92 -11.37 -2.80
N GLU A 41 3.99 -11.42 -3.75
CA GLU A 41 3.39 -12.67 -4.23
C GLU A 41 4.34 -13.44 -5.14
N ASP A 42 5.03 -12.74 -6.05
CA ASP A 42 5.99 -13.34 -6.99
C ASP A 42 7.12 -12.35 -7.30
N GLU A 43 8.15 -12.41 -6.46
CA GLU A 43 9.30 -11.49 -6.53
C GLU A 43 10.01 -11.56 -7.87
N GLU A 44 10.26 -12.75 -8.41
CA GLU A 44 11.02 -12.90 -9.66
C GLU A 44 10.25 -12.34 -10.85
N LYS A 45 8.94 -12.59 -10.92
CA LYS A 45 8.08 -12.04 -11.97
C LYS A 45 7.92 -10.53 -11.86
N HIS A 46 7.87 -10.00 -10.64
CA HIS A 46 7.58 -8.59 -10.37
C HIS A 46 8.77 -7.78 -9.87
N LYS A 47 10.00 -8.29 -9.99
CA LYS A 47 11.25 -7.67 -9.52
C LYS A 47 11.41 -6.22 -9.96
N LYS A 48 10.90 -5.91 -11.16
CA LYS A 48 10.91 -4.58 -11.75
C LYS A 48 10.01 -3.55 -11.03
N LEU A 49 9.04 -3.97 -10.24
CA LEU A 49 8.10 -3.09 -9.53
C LEU A 49 8.81 -2.36 -8.39
N PHE A 50 9.66 -3.06 -7.62
CA PHE A 50 10.40 -2.44 -6.54
C PHE A 50 11.57 -1.58 -7.06
N LYS A 51 11.51 -0.27 -6.79
CA LYS A 51 12.49 0.73 -7.27
C LYS A 51 13.63 1.03 -6.28
N GLY A 52 13.76 0.23 -5.22
CA GLY A 52 14.78 0.45 -4.18
C GLY A 52 14.40 1.54 -3.16
N VAL A 53 13.17 2.03 -3.18
CA VAL A 53 12.63 2.99 -2.22
C VAL A 53 11.29 2.49 -1.71
N TYR A 54 11.05 2.64 -0.41
CA TYR A 54 9.79 2.32 0.21
C TYR A 54 9.54 3.30 1.34
N MET A 55 8.58 4.21 1.14
CA MET A 55 8.06 5.12 2.17
C MET A 55 9.14 5.81 3.02
N THR A 56 10.24 6.25 2.39
CA THR A 56 11.45 6.82 3.03
C THR A 56 11.18 8.07 3.88
N ASN A 57 10.01 8.68 3.71
CA ASN A 57 9.56 9.86 4.44
C ASN A 57 9.04 9.50 5.84
N TYR A 58 8.96 8.20 6.15
CA TYR A 58 8.34 7.65 7.35
C TYR A 58 9.32 6.71 8.05
N SER A 59 9.77 7.07 9.26
CA SER A 59 10.73 6.27 10.02
C SER A 59 10.23 4.86 10.34
N TRP A 60 8.92 4.67 10.51
CA TRP A 60 8.33 3.35 10.76
C TRP A 60 8.51 2.37 9.57
N ALA A 61 8.78 2.88 8.37
CA ALA A 61 8.95 2.06 7.18
C ALA A 61 10.38 1.52 7.00
N GLU A 62 11.34 1.98 7.81
CA GLU A 62 12.77 1.63 7.67
C GLU A 62 13.01 0.12 7.76
N ASN A 63 12.38 -0.57 8.71
CA ASN A 63 12.51 -2.02 8.87
C ASN A 63 11.99 -2.76 7.63
N THR A 64 10.83 -2.36 7.10
CA THR A 64 10.27 -2.96 5.89
C THR A 64 11.16 -2.70 4.68
N LEU A 65 11.70 -1.49 4.54
CA LEU A 65 12.64 -1.17 3.48
C LEU A 65 13.90 -2.04 3.57
N GLY A 66 14.44 -2.25 4.77
CA GLY A 66 15.56 -3.16 5.01
C GLY A 66 15.26 -4.59 4.54
N THR A 67 14.07 -5.12 4.87
CA THR A 67 13.64 -6.44 4.37
C THR A 67 13.55 -6.49 2.84
N LEU A 68 12.92 -5.49 2.21
CA LEU A 68 12.78 -5.43 0.75
C LEU A 68 14.12 -5.28 0.02
N LEU A 69 15.11 -4.62 0.64
CA LEU A 69 16.46 -4.53 0.10
C LEU A 69 17.22 -5.84 0.21
N ASN A 70 17.04 -6.58 1.32
CA ASN A 70 17.72 -7.85 1.55
C ASN A 70 17.13 -9.03 0.76
N GLN A 71 15.86 -8.94 0.34
CA GLN A 71 15.25 -9.91 -0.59
C GLN A 71 15.90 -9.87 -2.00
N LYS A 72 16.60 -8.78 -2.30
CA LYS A 72 17.25 -8.56 -3.59
C LYS A 72 18.58 -9.33 -3.76
N GLU A 73 19.09 -9.98 -2.71
CA GLU A 73 20.35 -10.76 -2.68
C GLU A 73 20.14 -12.25 -2.98
#